data_AF-A0A917F6S5-F1
#
_entry.id   AF-A0A917F6S5-F1
#
_cell.length_a   1.000
_cell.length_b   1.000
_cell.length_c   1.000
_cell.angle_alpha   90.00
_cell.angle_beta   90.00
_cell.angle_gamma   90.00
#
_symmetry.space_group_name_H-M   'P 1'
#
loop_
_entity.id
_entity.type
_entity.pdbx_description
1 polymer ?
#
loop_
_entity_poly.entity_id
_entity_poly.type
_entity_poly.pdbx_seq_one_letter_code
_entity_poly.pdbx_strand_id
1 'polypeptide(L)'
;MFDVGIPEIGVILIVAVIVFGPDRLPEFARQAARMLHTLRTFARNAQSDLRSELGPEYKDLRLRDLDPRQVVRQHVLDAMQEIDDEEQRKAVAARGLKPGERPPYDTEAT
;
A
#
# COMPACT_ATOMS: atom_id res chain seq x y z
N MET A 1 21.16 -25.10 14.29
CA MET A 1 20.04 -24.37 13.65
C MET A 1 19.46 -25.33 12.63
N PHE A 2 18.14 -25.57 12.58
CA PHE A 2 17.55 -26.69 11.84
C PHE A 2 18.01 -26.72 10.37
N ASP A 3 18.75 -27.76 10.00
CA ASP A 3 19.11 -28.06 8.62
C ASP A 3 17.95 -28.90 8.05
N VAL A 4 17.02 -28.25 7.34
CA VAL A 4 15.85 -28.91 6.76
C VAL A 4 16.15 -29.16 5.28
N GLY A 5 16.59 -30.37 4.98
CA GLY A 5 16.77 -30.85 3.61
C GLY A 5 15.53 -31.54 3.06
N ILE A 6 15.66 -32.00 1.82
CA ILE A 6 14.66 -32.84 1.15
C ILE A 6 14.28 -34.09 1.97
N PRO A 7 15.21 -34.84 2.61
CA PRO A 7 14.82 -36.01 3.40
C PRO A 7 13.99 -35.65 4.64
N GLU A 8 14.31 -34.56 5.33
CA GLU A 8 13.57 -34.09 6.50
C GLU A 8 12.13 -33.67 6.14
N ILE A 9 11.95 -32.98 5.00
CA ILE A 9 10.62 -32.67 4.44
C ILE A 9 9.83 -33.95 4.18
N GLY A 10 10.48 -35.00 3.65
CA GLY A 10 9.87 -36.30 3.42
C GLY A 10 9.34 -36.95 4.69
N VAL A 11 10.13 -36.91 5.78
CA VAL A 11 9.71 -37.43 7.09
C VAL A 11 8.50 -36.67 7.62
N ILE A 12 8.50 -35.34 7.54
CA ILE A 12 7.37 -34.50 7.96
C ILE A 12 6.10 -34.86 7.16
N LEU A 13 6.23 -35.09 5.86
CA LEU A 13 5.10 -35.43 5.00
C LEU A 13 4.51 -36.80 5.36
N ILE A 14 5.37 -37.79 5.65
CA ILE A 14 4.92 -39.11 6.13
C ILE A 14 4.19 -38.98 7.46
N VAL A 15 4.75 -38.24 8.42
CA VAL A 15 4.10 -38.00 9.72
C VAL A 15 2.74 -37.32 9.55
N ALA A 16 2.66 -36.30 8.69
CA ALA A 16 1.41 -35.62 8.38
C ALA A 16 0.37 -36.59 7.78
N VAL A 17 0.78 -37.45 6.85
CA VAL A 17 -0.10 -38.47 6.26
C VAL A 17 -0.61 -39.46 7.30
N ILE A 18 0.22 -39.88 8.25
CA ILE A 18 -0.20 -40.81 9.31
C ILE A 18 -1.19 -40.14 10.28
N VAL A 19 -0.93 -38.89 10.68
CA VAL A 19 -1.76 -38.16 11.65
C VAL A 19 -3.13 -37.79 11.05
N PHE A 20 -3.14 -37.27 9.84
CA PHE A 20 -4.35 -36.75 9.20
C PHE A 20 -5.04 -37.77 8.29
N GLY A 21 -4.30 -38.74 7.76
CA GLY A 21 -4.74 -39.73 6.78
C GLY A 21 -4.44 -39.29 5.33
N PRO A 22 -4.00 -40.21 4.45
CA PRO A 22 -3.66 -39.91 3.05
C PRO A 22 -4.86 -39.38 2.25
N ASP A 23 -6.08 -39.83 2.57
CA ASP A 23 -7.29 -39.42 1.86
C ASP A 23 -7.82 -38.05 2.31
N ARG A 24 -7.50 -37.62 3.54
CA ARG A 24 -8.03 -36.38 4.13
C ARG A 24 -7.16 -35.17 3.83
N LEU A 25 -5.83 -35.34 3.79
CA LEU A 25 -4.89 -34.28 3.44
C LEU A 25 -5.21 -33.54 2.13
N PRO A 26 -5.46 -34.22 0.98
CA PRO A 26 -5.79 -33.53 -0.26
C PRO A 26 -7.12 -32.77 -0.16
N GLU A 27 -8.08 -33.27 0.60
CA GLU A 27 -9.37 -32.59 0.79
C GLU A 27 -9.19 -31.29 1.60
N PHE A 28 -8.41 -31.33 2.69
CA PHE A 28 -8.07 -30.14 3.48
C PHE A 28 -7.26 -29.12 2.67
N ALA A 29 -6.28 -29.57 1.88
CA ALA A 29 -5.51 -28.71 1.00
C ALA A 29 -6.41 -28.00 -0.03
N ARG A 30 -7.34 -28.73 -0.65
CA ARG A 30 -8.34 -28.15 -1.58
C ARG A 30 -9.24 -27.14 -0.87
N GLN A 31 -9.70 -27.44 0.35
CA GLN A 31 -10.53 -26.52 1.13
C GLN A 31 -9.78 -25.22 1.46
N ALA A 32 -8.55 -25.32 1.94
CA ALA A 32 -7.70 -24.16 2.21
C ALA A 32 -7.41 -23.35 0.94
N ALA A 33 -7.11 -24.02 -0.17
CA ALA A 33 -6.90 -23.37 -1.47
C ALA A 33 -8.15 -22.61 -1.94
N ARG A 34 -9.33 -23.22 -1.83
CA ARG A 34 -10.61 -22.57 -2.14
C ARG A 34 -10.82 -21.33 -1.27
N MET A 35 -10.58 -21.44 0.04
CA MET A 35 -10.71 -20.30 0.96
C MET A 35 -9.74 -19.16 0.61
N LEU A 36 -8.47 -19.47 0.37
CA LEU A 36 -7.49 -18.47 -0.06
C LEU A 36 -7.85 -17.82 -1.40
N HIS A 37 -8.38 -18.60 -2.34
CA HIS A 37 -8.85 -18.05 -3.61
C HIS A 37 -10.00 -17.07 -3.40
N THR A 38 -10.99 -17.43 -2.59
CA THR A 38 -12.11 -16.55 -2.24
C THR A 38 -11.63 -15.27 -1.56
N LEU A 39 -10.75 -15.37 -0.56
CA LEU A 39 -10.17 -14.21 0.12
C LEU A 39 -9.43 -13.29 -0.86
N ARG A 40 -8.63 -13.87 -1.76
CA ARG A 40 -7.89 -13.10 -2.77
C ARG A 40 -8.83 -12.42 -3.77
N THR A 41 -9.91 -13.09 -4.17
CA THR A 41 -10.94 -12.50 -5.05
C THR A 41 -11.66 -11.36 -4.36
N PHE A 42 -12.07 -11.55 -3.11
CA PHE A 42 -12.70 -10.51 -2.31
C PHE A 42 -11.80 -9.27 -2.16
N ALA A 43 -10.51 -9.47 -1.82
CA ALA A 43 -9.55 -8.38 -1.71
C ALA A 43 -9.35 -7.62 -3.04
N ARG A 44 -9.30 -8.34 -4.17
CA ARG A 44 -9.21 -7.71 -5.50
C ARG A 44 -10.46 -6.92 -5.86
N ASN A 45 -11.64 -7.46 -5.57
CA ASN A 45 -12.91 -6.79 -5.85
C ASN A 45 -13.02 -5.51 -5.03
N ALA A 46 -12.76 -5.58 -3.71
CA ALA A 46 -12.73 -4.39 -2.86
C ALA A 46 -11.72 -3.36 -3.38
N GLN A 47 -10.51 -3.77 -3.79
CA GLN A 47 -9.53 -2.87 -4.40
C GLN A 47 -10.03 -2.25 -5.72
N SER A 48 -10.80 -3.02 -6.52
CA SER A 48 -11.40 -2.54 -7.77
C SER A 48 -12.51 -1.52 -7.50
N ASP A 49 -13.35 -1.76 -6.50
CA ASP A 49 -14.46 -0.89 -6.13
C ASP A 49 -13.93 0.45 -5.60
N LEU A 50 -12.96 0.41 -4.67
CA LEU A 50 -12.26 1.60 -4.16
C LEU A 50 -11.61 2.43 -5.28
N ARG A 51 -10.99 1.76 -6.26
CA ARG A 51 -10.39 2.40 -7.44
C ARG A 51 -11.43 3.05 -8.34
N SER A 52 -12.62 2.45 -8.45
CA SER A 52 -13.70 2.97 -9.29
C SER A 52 -14.37 4.20 -8.68
N GLU A 53 -14.48 4.25 -7.35
CA GLU A 53 -15.12 5.35 -6.62
C GLU A 53 -14.17 6.52 -6.33
N LEU A 54 -12.90 6.24 -6.01
CA LEU A 54 -11.93 7.26 -5.59
C LEU A 54 -11.04 7.76 -6.73
N GLY A 55 -11.17 7.20 -7.94
CA GLY A 55 -10.40 7.60 -9.11
C GLY A 55 -8.97 7.04 -9.16
N PRO A 56 -8.25 7.27 -10.29
CA PRO A 56 -6.94 6.68 -10.55
C PRO A 56 -5.82 7.15 -9.60
N GLU A 57 -6.04 8.11 -8.71
CA GLU A 57 -5.02 8.57 -7.75
C GLU A 57 -4.69 7.53 -6.66
N TYR A 58 -5.63 6.64 -6.33
CA TYR A 58 -5.39 5.54 -5.36
C TYR A 58 -4.91 4.25 -6.04
N LYS A 59 -4.57 4.33 -7.33
CA LYS A 59 -4.16 3.19 -8.16
C LYS A 59 -2.89 2.52 -7.67
N ASP A 60 -2.04 3.29 -6.99
CA ASP A 60 -0.71 2.92 -6.55
C ASP A 60 -0.61 2.60 -5.06
N LEU A 61 -1.71 2.30 -4.36
CA LEU A 61 -1.65 1.64 -3.05
C LEU A 61 -1.10 0.22 -3.23
N ARG A 62 0.23 0.11 -3.30
CA ARG A 62 0.93 -1.17 -3.34
C ARG A 62 0.89 -1.74 -1.94
N LEU A 63 0.80 -3.06 -1.81
CA LEU A 63 0.92 -3.76 -0.52
C LEU A 63 2.20 -3.42 0.27
N ARG A 64 3.17 -2.74 -0.36
CA ARG A 64 4.43 -2.27 0.22
C ARG A 64 4.32 -0.88 0.86
N ASP A 65 3.33 -0.08 0.45
CA ASP A 65 2.98 1.22 1.05
C ASP A 65 2.05 1.06 2.27
N LEU A 66 1.59 -0.16 2.58
CA LEU A 66 0.93 -0.47 3.85
C LEU A 66 1.92 -0.60 5.04
N ASP A 67 3.17 -0.13 4.88
CA ASP A 67 4.04 0.11 6.02
C ASP A 67 3.67 1.50 6.60
N PRO A 68 2.98 1.56 7.77
CA PRO A 68 2.40 2.80 8.28
C PRO A 68 3.45 3.92 8.46
N ARG A 69 4.73 3.55 8.60
CA ARG A 69 5.85 4.49 8.68
C ARG A 69 6.12 5.25 7.39
N GLN A 70 5.89 4.64 6.22
CA GLN A 70 6.15 5.28 4.93
C GLN A 70 5.03 6.25 4.55
N VAL A 71 3.76 5.88 4.80
CA VAL A 71 2.61 6.77 4.58
C VAL A 71 2.72 8.04 5.43
N VAL A 72 3.03 7.89 6.73
CA VAL A 72 3.24 9.03 7.63
C VAL A 72 4.41 9.88 7.17
N ARG A 73 5.51 9.28 6.72
CA ARG A 73 6.67 10.04 6.23
C ARG A 73 6.33 10.86 4.98
N GLN A 74 5.57 10.31 4.03
CA GLN A 74 5.15 11.05 2.84
C GLN A 74 4.22 12.21 3.22
N HIS A 75 3.21 11.97 4.05
CA HIS A 75 2.29 13.03 4.48
C HIS A 75 2.98 14.13 5.32
N VAL A 76 3.98 13.76 6.13
CA VAL A 76 4.77 14.74 6.89
C VAL A 76 5.67 15.56 5.95
N LEU A 77 6.28 14.93 4.95
CA LEU A 77 7.13 15.65 3.98
C LEU A 77 6.32 16.61 3.11
N ASP A 78 5.15 16.19 2.61
CA ASP A 78 4.25 17.06 1.84
C ASP A 78 3.77 18.24 2.69
N ALA A 79 3.37 18.00 3.95
CA ALA A 79 2.98 19.06 4.87
C ALA A 79 4.13 20.03 5.19
N MET A 80 5.37 19.54 5.28
CA MET A 80 6.54 20.40 5.46
C MET A 80 6.82 21.25 4.22
N GLN A 81 6.66 20.69 3.01
CA GLN A 81 6.83 21.43 1.76
C GLN A 81 5.77 22.53 1.58
N GLU A 82 4.51 22.26 1.92
CA GLU A 82 3.46 23.28 1.90
C GLU A 82 3.75 24.44 2.87
N ILE A 83 4.28 24.14 4.06
CA ILE A 83 4.69 25.16 5.03
C ILE A 83 5.86 25.99 4.51
N ASP A 84 6.87 25.34 3.93
CA ASP A 84 8.05 26.03 3.36
C ASP A 84 7.65 26.94 2.18
N ASP A 85 6.73 26.49 1.33
CA ASP A 85 6.19 27.26 0.20
C ASP A 85 5.33 28.44 0.68
N GLU A 86 4.53 28.27 1.72
CA GLU A 86 3.81 29.36 2.37
C GLU A 86 4.74 30.41 2.99
N GLU A 87 5.80 29.97 3.68
CA GLU A 87 6.80 30.86 4.25
C GLU A 87 7.53 31.64 3.16
N GLN A 88 7.90 30.99 2.05
CA GLN A 88 8.50 31.65 0.90
C GLN A 88 7.55 32.66 0.25
N ARG A 89 6.26 32.34 0.06
CA ARG A 89 5.26 33.28 -0.45
C ARG A 89 5.11 34.50 0.46
N LYS A 90 5.08 34.28 1.79
CA LYS A 90 5.03 35.37 2.78
C LYS A 90 6.31 36.19 2.78
N ALA A 91 7.48 35.57 2.64
CA ALA A 91 8.76 36.26 2.56
C ALA A 91 8.90 37.10 1.26
N VAL A 92 8.40 36.60 0.14
CA VAL A 92 8.34 37.33 -1.14
C VAL A 92 7.33 38.47 -1.05
N ALA A 93 6.17 38.26 -0.42
CA ALA A 93 5.18 39.32 -0.19
C ALA A 93 5.69 40.40 0.79
N ALA A 94 6.47 40.02 1.80
CA ALA A 94 7.09 40.94 2.75
C ALA A 94 8.27 41.72 2.14
N ARG A 95 8.93 41.17 1.12
CA ARG A 95 9.92 41.88 0.31
C ARG A 95 9.16 42.77 -0.68
N GLY A 96 8.73 43.93 -0.19
CA GLY A 96 7.90 44.89 -0.94
C GLY A 96 8.30 45.04 -2.42
N LEU A 97 7.29 45.05 -3.28
CA LEU A 97 7.41 45.09 -4.73
C LEU A 97 8.31 46.24 -5.20
N LYS A 98 9.23 45.96 -6.14
CA LYS A 98 10.01 47.02 -6.78
C LYS A 98 9.08 47.87 -7.66
N PRO A 99 9.32 49.19 -7.81
CA PRO A 99 8.49 50.03 -8.67
C PRO A 99 8.38 49.46 -10.09
N GLY A 100 7.18 49.03 -10.48
CA GLY A 100 6.90 48.41 -11.80
C GLY A 100 6.68 46.89 -11.79
N GLU A 101 6.90 46.21 -10.67
CA GLU A 101 6.63 44.78 -10.53
C GLU A 101 5.15 44.56 -10.21
N ARG A 102 4.44 43.81 -11.08
CA ARG A 102 3.02 43.53 -10.88
C ARG A 102 2.88 42.38 -9.88
N PRO A 103 1.98 42.48 -8.89
CA PRO A 103 1.75 41.39 -7.97
C PRO A 103 1.31 40.14 -8.74
N PRO A 104 1.70 38.94 -8.29
CA PRO A 104 1.22 37.69 -8.88
C PRO A 104 -0.31 37.67 -8.80
N TYR A 105 -0.96 37.55 -9.95
CA TYR A 105 -2.41 37.41 -10.05
C TYR A 105 -2.78 35.98 -10.38
N ASP A 106 -3.79 35.48 -9.70
CA ASP A 106 -4.34 34.14 -9.89
C ASP A 106 -5.33 34.16 -11.06
N THR A 107 -5.04 33.40 -12.12
CA THR A 107 -5.89 33.32 -13.32
C THR A 107 -7.02 32.31 -13.20
N GLU A 108 -7.05 31.53 -12.12
CA GLU A 108 -8.02 30.44 -11.90
C GLU A 108 -9.24 30.90 -11.08
N ALA A 109 -9.25 32.14 -10.56
CA ALA A 109 -10.39 32.71 -9.85
C ALA A 109 -11.46 33.21 -10.85
N THR A 110 -12.47 32.37 -11.15
CA THR A 110 -13.71 32.73 -11.87
C THR A 110 -14.92 32.11 -11.18
#